data_AF-A0A232ERQ9-F1
#
_entry.id   AF-A0A232ERQ9-F1
#
_cell.length_a   1.000
_cell.length_b   1.000
_cell.length_c   1.000
_cell.angle_alpha   90.00
_cell.angle_beta   90.00
_cell.angle_gamma   90.00
#
_symmetry.space_group_name_H-M   'P 1'
#
loop_
_entity.id
_entity.type
_entity.pdbx_description
1 polymer ?
#
loop_
_entity_poly.entity_id
_entity_poly.type
_entity_poly.pdbx_seq_one_letter_code
_entity_poly.pdbx_strand_id
1 'polypeptide(L)'
;MDFILHLQKLRLKCTGTIRKNRVKEKNILEKKAPRGTYIDSKPVSIVSTAAGVSPLSTSRRYSSEARSEIDIPFPQAFHLYNKFMGSVDVHDGHCNNVLPSIRSKKWTWVVFIRFIQASITNAHVIFNATRDGKKKVGIKELFRLLNMIFKKVKQVKHFINDLVAAY
;
A
#
# COMPACT_ATOMS: atom_id res chain seq x y z
N MET A 1 -14.71 -20.97 -4.96
CA MET A 1 -13.27 -21.31 -4.91
C MET A 1 -12.64 -21.29 -6.31
N ASP A 2 -13.46 -21.26 -7.36
CA ASP A 2 -13.03 -21.41 -8.75
C ASP A 2 -12.08 -20.29 -9.20
N PHE A 3 -12.26 -19.06 -8.70
CA PHE A 3 -11.34 -17.96 -8.97
C PHE A 3 -9.92 -18.22 -8.46
N ILE A 4 -9.79 -18.72 -7.23
CA ILE A 4 -8.48 -18.99 -6.61
C ILE A 4 -7.79 -20.15 -7.31
N LEU A 5 -8.55 -21.19 -7.67
CA LEU A 5 -8.05 -22.32 -8.45
C LEU A 5 -7.62 -21.89 -9.87
N HIS A 6 -8.37 -20.97 -10.49
CA HIS A 6 -8.02 -20.42 -11.80
C HIS A 6 -6.71 -19.60 -11.73
N LEU A 7 -6.55 -18.74 -10.72
CA LEU A 7 -5.30 -17.99 -10.52
C LEU A 7 -4.11 -18.92 -10.30
N GLN A 8 -4.30 -20.01 -9.56
CA GLN A 8 -3.24 -21.00 -9.35
C GLN A 8 -2.82 -21.67 -10.67
N LYS A 9 -3.76 -21.95 -11.58
CA LYS A 9 -3.45 -22.44 -12.94
C LYS A 9 -2.59 -21.42 -13.73
N LEU A 10 -2.84 -20.13 -13.51
CA LEU A 10 -2.04 -19.03 -14.09
C LEU A 10 -0.73 -18.75 -13.34
N ARG A 11 -0.34 -19.60 -12.36
CA ARG A 11 0.83 -19.41 -11.48
C ARG A 11 0.82 -18.12 -10.66
N LEU A 12 -0.37 -17.53 -10.46
CA LEU A 12 -0.56 -16.36 -9.61
C LEU A 12 -0.96 -16.83 -8.21
N LYS A 13 -0.20 -16.35 -7.22
CA LYS A 13 -0.50 -16.57 -5.80
C LYS A 13 -1.44 -15.47 -5.32
N CYS A 14 -2.45 -15.82 -4.54
CA CYS A 14 -3.39 -14.87 -3.96
C CYS A 14 -3.67 -15.19 -2.50
N THR A 15 -3.90 -14.14 -1.71
CA THR A 15 -4.30 -14.22 -0.31
C THR A 15 -5.41 -13.20 -0.09
N GLY A 16 -6.51 -13.60 0.54
CA GLY A 16 -7.64 -12.73 0.76
C GLY A 16 -8.53 -13.20 1.91
N THR A 17 -9.28 -12.26 2.49
CA THR A 17 -10.32 -12.59 3.46
C THR A 17 -11.55 -13.15 2.75
N ILE A 18 -12.15 -14.17 3.35
CA ILE A 18 -13.38 -14.78 2.85
C ILE A 18 -14.50 -14.65 3.88
N ARG A 19 -15.71 -14.38 3.40
CA ARG A 19 -16.90 -14.39 4.26
C ARG A 19 -17.24 -15.83 4.66
N LYS A 20 -17.55 -16.02 5.94
CA LYS A 20 -17.80 -17.34 6.57
C LYS A 20 -18.80 -18.25 5.85
N ASN A 21 -19.77 -17.64 5.16
CA ASN A 21 -20.86 -18.36 4.48
C ASN A 21 -20.49 -18.82 3.06
N ARG A 22 -19.23 -18.66 2.63
CA ARG A 22 -18.80 -18.93 1.25
C ARG A 22 -17.83 -20.12 1.13
N VAL A 23 -17.58 -20.87 2.21
CA VAL A 23 -16.64 -22.00 2.23
C VAL A 23 -17.20 -23.20 3.00
N LYS A 24 -17.02 -24.40 2.44
CA LYS A 24 -17.43 -25.68 3.03
C LYS A 24 -16.39 -26.21 4.04
N GLU A 25 -15.11 -26.16 3.70
CA GLU A 25 -14.00 -26.65 4.53
C GLU A 25 -13.36 -25.52 5.36
N LYS A 26 -13.14 -25.76 6.66
CA LYS A 26 -12.66 -24.75 7.59
C LYS A 26 -11.58 -25.32 8.49
N ASN A 27 -10.36 -24.84 8.35
CA ASN A 27 -9.32 -25.04 9.34
C ASN A 27 -9.52 -23.99 10.44
N ILE A 28 -10.16 -24.41 11.54
CA ILE A 28 -10.51 -23.54 12.65
C ILE A 28 -9.35 -23.53 13.64
N LEU A 29 -8.76 -22.36 13.89
CA LEU A 29 -7.93 -22.17 15.08
C LEU A 29 -8.84 -22.21 16.30
N GLU A 30 -8.43 -22.94 17.35
CA GLU A 30 -9.26 -23.13 18.54
C GLU A 30 -9.71 -21.79 19.15
N LYS A 31 -10.93 -21.73 19.69
CA LYS A 31 -11.46 -20.51 20.33
C LYS A 31 -10.99 -20.32 21.78
N LYS A 32 -10.23 -21.28 22.34
CA LYS A 32 -9.83 -21.31 23.75
C LYS A 32 -8.52 -20.56 23.97
N ALA A 33 -8.47 -19.31 23.54
CA ALA A 33 -7.33 -18.45 23.80
C ALA A 33 -7.77 -17.35 24.78
N PRO A 34 -7.06 -17.15 25.91
CA PRO A 34 -7.39 -16.11 26.88
C PRO A 34 -7.43 -14.73 26.20
N ARG A 35 -8.21 -13.79 26.76
CA ARG A 35 -8.32 -12.42 26.24
C ARG A 35 -6.91 -11.82 26.11
N GLY A 36 -6.48 -11.54 24.88
CA GLY A 36 -5.10 -11.13 24.57
C GLY A 36 -4.36 -12.07 23.60
N THR A 37 -4.95 -13.22 23.25
CA THR A 37 -4.35 -14.21 22.36
C THR A 37 -5.17 -14.32 21.07
N TYR A 38 -4.56 -14.02 19.90
CA TYR A 38 -5.00 -14.09 18.47
C TYR A 38 -6.47 -13.88 18.04
N ILE A 39 -7.42 -13.76 18.96
CA ILE A 39 -8.86 -13.77 18.73
C ILE A 39 -9.31 -12.32 18.81
N ASP A 40 -9.55 -11.74 17.64
CA ASP A 40 -10.42 -10.58 17.55
C ASP A 40 -11.86 -11.00 17.95
N SER A 41 -12.65 -10.07 18.45
CA SER A 41 -14.01 -10.29 18.96
C SER A 41 -14.92 -11.03 17.96
N LYS A 42 -14.55 -11.01 16.67
CA LYS A 42 -15.21 -11.73 15.57
C LYS A 42 -14.20 -12.62 14.84
N PRO A 43 -14.53 -13.90 14.54
CA PRO A 43 -13.63 -14.76 13.78
C PRO A 43 -13.42 -14.22 12.36
N VAL A 44 -12.17 -14.19 11.91
CA VAL A 44 -11.77 -13.83 10.54
C VAL A 44 -11.33 -15.08 9.79
N SER A 45 -11.77 -15.24 8.54
CA SER A 45 -11.38 -16.36 7.69
C SER A 45 -10.56 -15.84 6.52
N ILE A 46 -9.43 -16.50 6.23
CA ILE A 46 -8.54 -16.19 5.12
C ILE A 46 -8.43 -17.40 4.20
N VAL A 47 -8.36 -17.16 2.90
CA VAL A 47 -7.96 -18.16 1.91
C VAL A 47 -6.69 -17.67 1.24
N SER A 48 -5.75 -18.59 1.05
CA SER A 48 -4.42 -18.28 0.57
C SER A 48 -3.86 -19.45 -0.24
N THR A 49 -3.35 -19.17 -1.43
CA THR A 49 -2.52 -20.10 -2.22
C THR A 49 -1.03 -19.81 -2.05
N ALA A 50 -0.68 -18.72 -1.38
CA ALA A 50 0.71 -18.29 -1.19
C ALA A 50 1.37 -18.92 0.04
N ALA A 51 0.60 -19.12 1.10
CA ALA A 51 1.04 -19.65 2.39
C ALA A 51 -0.15 -20.31 3.11
N GLY A 52 0.11 -21.41 3.83
CA GLY A 52 -0.89 -22.14 4.62
C GLY A 52 -0.82 -21.80 6.11
N VAL A 53 -1.24 -22.77 6.94
CA VAL A 53 -1.12 -22.68 8.40
C VAL A 53 0.34 -22.83 8.84
N SER A 54 1.08 -23.71 8.16
CA SER A 54 2.52 -23.92 8.34
C SER A 54 3.32 -23.17 7.26
N PRO A 55 4.45 -22.52 7.59
CA PRO A 55 5.07 -22.41 8.93
C PRO A 55 4.27 -21.50 9.87
N LEU A 56 4.42 -21.72 11.18
CA LEU A 56 3.91 -20.79 12.19
C LEU A 56 4.93 -19.66 12.36
N SER A 57 4.47 -18.42 12.22
CA SER A 57 5.24 -17.21 12.45
C SER A 57 5.01 -16.68 13.85
N THR A 58 6.02 -16.08 14.46
CA THR A 58 5.84 -15.42 15.76
C THR A 58 5.16 -14.06 15.56
N SER A 59 4.05 -13.83 16.27
CA SER A 59 3.38 -12.53 16.32
C SER A 59 3.43 -11.99 17.73
N ARG A 60 3.95 -10.76 17.87
CA ARG A 60 3.98 -10.06 19.14
C ARG A 60 2.61 -9.46 19.47
N ARG A 61 2.13 -9.73 20.68
CA ARG A 61 0.87 -9.18 21.21
C ARG A 61 1.01 -8.84 22.68
N TYR A 62 0.36 -7.75 23.08
CA TYR A 62 0.27 -7.40 24.48
C TYR A 62 -0.74 -8.32 25.19
N SER A 63 -0.31 -9.02 26.22
CA SER A 63 -1.19 -9.76 27.12
C SER A 63 -1.54 -8.91 28.33
N SER A 64 -2.82 -8.71 28.58
CA SER A 64 -3.28 -8.02 29.79
C SER A 64 -3.00 -8.82 31.07
N GLU A 65 -2.97 -10.15 30.96
CA GLU A 65 -2.70 -11.05 32.08
C GLU A 65 -1.23 -10.96 32.51
N ALA A 66 -0.31 -10.98 31.54
CA ALA A 66 1.13 -10.87 31.79
C ALA A 66 1.62 -9.41 31.86
N ARG A 67 0.73 -8.43 31.60
CA ARG A 67 1.01 -6.98 31.43
C ARG A 67 2.24 -6.67 30.55
N SER A 68 2.56 -7.56 29.62
CA SER A 68 3.77 -7.53 28.81
C SER A 68 3.49 -8.02 27.39
N GLU A 69 4.40 -7.71 26.48
CA GLU A 69 4.37 -8.22 25.12
C GLU A 69 4.84 -9.68 25.11
N ILE A 70 3.96 -10.58 24.67
CA ILE A 70 4.24 -12.00 24.49
C ILE A 70 4.29 -12.34 23.01
N ASP A 71 5.14 -13.31 22.70
CA ASP A 71 5.33 -13.85 21.37
C ASP A 71 4.47 -15.10 21.19
N ILE A 72 3.52 -15.04 20.26
CA ILE A 72 2.50 -16.08 20.07
C ILE A 72 2.70 -16.73 18.68
N PRO A 73 2.64 -18.06 18.56
CA PRO A 73 2.63 -18.70 17.25
C PRO A 73 1.35 -18.33 16.48
N PHE A 74 1.52 -17.83 15.26
CA PHE A 74 0.45 -17.29 14.42
C PHE A 74 0.64 -17.73 12.97
N PRO A 75 -0.42 -18.11 12.23
CA PRO A 75 -0.24 -18.67 10.90
C PRO A 75 0.37 -17.69 9.90
N GLN A 76 1.34 -18.16 9.11
CA GLN A 76 2.03 -17.34 8.11
C GLN A 76 1.06 -16.71 7.10
N ALA A 77 -0.03 -17.39 6.74
CA ALA A 77 -1.06 -16.85 5.85
C ALA A 77 -1.62 -15.50 6.32
N PHE A 78 -1.85 -15.34 7.63
CA PHE A 78 -2.34 -14.09 8.19
C PHE A 78 -1.24 -13.03 8.25
N HIS A 79 0.00 -13.42 8.57
CA HIS A 79 1.14 -12.50 8.53
C HIS A 79 1.34 -11.92 7.13
N LEU A 80 1.30 -12.78 6.11
CA LEU A 80 1.42 -12.39 4.70
C LEU A 80 0.28 -11.46 4.28
N TYR A 81 -0.95 -11.78 4.68
CA TYR A 81 -2.10 -10.91 4.44
C TYR A 81 -1.90 -9.52 5.05
N ASN A 82 -1.59 -9.45 6.35
CA ASN A 82 -1.41 -8.17 7.03
C ASN A 82 -0.25 -7.34 6.45
N LYS A 83 0.83 -8.00 6.01
CA LYS A 83 1.98 -7.32 5.39
C LYS A 83 1.63 -6.65 4.06
N PHE A 84 0.78 -7.27 3.25
CA PHE A 84 0.50 -6.81 1.88
C PHE A 84 -0.87 -6.13 1.68
N MET A 85 -1.85 -6.36 2.56
CA MET A 85 -3.21 -5.82 2.42
C MET A 85 -3.23 -4.28 2.32
N GLY A 86 -2.35 -3.58 3.04
CA GLY A 86 -2.37 -2.13 3.15
C GLY A 86 -1.73 -1.36 1.99
N SER A 87 -1.19 -2.02 0.96
CA SER A 87 -0.43 -1.32 -0.10
C SER A 87 -1.28 -0.30 -0.87
N VAL A 88 -2.55 -0.61 -1.12
CA VAL A 88 -3.48 0.27 -1.84
C VAL A 88 -3.84 1.49 -0.96
N ASP A 89 -4.17 1.26 0.30
CA ASP A 89 -4.50 2.35 1.24
C ASP A 89 -3.31 3.30 1.46
N VAL A 90 -2.09 2.75 1.49
CA VAL A 90 -0.85 3.54 1.57
C VAL A 90 -0.67 4.38 0.30
N HIS A 91 -0.93 3.83 -0.89
CA HIS A 91 -0.87 4.60 -2.14
C HIS A 91 -1.91 5.72 -2.18
N ASP A 92 -3.14 5.42 -1.75
CA ASP A 92 -4.21 6.40 -1.63
C ASP A 92 -3.85 7.53 -0.64
N GLY A 93 -3.23 7.18 0.49
CA GLY A 93 -2.69 8.14 1.45
C GLY A 93 -1.60 9.02 0.85
N HIS A 94 -0.68 8.44 0.07
CA HIS A 94 0.33 9.24 -0.65
C HIS A 94 -0.31 10.19 -1.66
N CYS A 95 -1.28 9.71 -2.46
CA CYS A 95 -2.00 10.55 -3.43
C CYS A 95 -2.70 11.74 -2.76
N ASN A 96 -3.31 11.53 -1.60
CA ASN A 96 -3.96 12.59 -0.83
C ASN A 96 -2.96 13.62 -0.26
N ASN A 97 -1.70 13.22 -0.04
CA ASN A 97 -0.63 14.10 0.40
C ASN A 97 -0.02 14.94 -0.74
N VAL A 98 -0.28 14.60 -2.01
CA VAL A 98 0.25 15.34 -3.17
C VAL A 98 -0.55 16.62 -3.41
N LEU A 99 -1.88 16.50 -3.49
CA LEU A 99 -2.80 17.59 -3.81
C LEU A 99 -4.09 17.42 -3.00
N PRO A 100 -4.76 18.52 -2.63
CA PRO A 100 -6.06 18.43 -1.97
C PRO A 100 -7.11 17.80 -2.89
N SER A 101 -8.12 17.18 -2.30
CA SER A 101 -9.27 16.67 -3.04
C SER A 101 -10.09 17.84 -3.60
N ILE A 102 -10.10 17.98 -4.92
CA ILE A 102 -10.84 19.04 -5.61
C ILE A 102 -12.26 18.56 -5.85
N ARG A 103 -13.24 19.22 -5.20
CA ARG A 103 -14.65 19.00 -5.50
C ARG A 103 -15.03 19.74 -6.79
N SER A 104 -15.55 19.01 -7.77
CA SER A 104 -16.06 19.57 -9.03
C SER A 104 -17.43 19.01 -9.35
N LYS A 105 -18.26 19.78 -10.06
CA LYS A 105 -19.57 19.34 -10.54
C LYS A 105 -19.47 18.27 -11.63
N LYS A 106 -18.34 18.23 -12.36
CA LYS A 106 -18.08 17.24 -13.41
C LYS A 106 -17.23 16.10 -12.86
N TRP A 107 -17.76 14.88 -12.86
CA TRP A 107 -17.06 13.68 -12.38
C TRP A 107 -15.75 13.41 -13.12
N THR A 108 -15.68 13.76 -14.41
CA THR A 108 -14.48 13.62 -15.24
C THR A 108 -13.30 14.41 -14.71
N TRP A 109 -13.55 15.60 -14.14
CA TRP A 109 -12.50 16.41 -13.53
C TRP A 109 -11.91 15.76 -12.27
N VAL A 110 -12.77 15.15 -11.45
CA VAL A 110 -12.34 14.43 -10.24
C VAL A 110 -11.42 13.26 -10.61
N VAL A 111 -11.78 12.50 -11.65
CA VAL A 111 -10.96 11.40 -12.18
C VAL A 111 -9.64 11.91 -12.76
N PHE A 112 -9.67 13.00 -13.53
CA PHE A 112 -8.47 13.61 -14.11
C PHE A 112 -7.46 14.05 -13.03
N ILE A 113 -7.91 14.72 -11.98
CA ILE A 113 -7.06 15.11 -10.84
C ILE A 113 -6.48 13.88 -10.14
N ARG A 114 -7.27 12.80 -10.01
CA ARG A 114 -6.78 11.54 -9.41
C ARG A 114 -5.66 10.90 -10.23
N PHE A 115 -5.73 10.96 -11.57
CA PHE A 115 -4.63 10.51 -12.42
C PHE A 115 -3.36 11.33 -12.24
N ILE A 116 -3.48 12.66 -12.10
CA ILE A 116 -2.32 13.54 -11.81
C ILE A 116 -1.70 13.18 -10.45
N GLN A 117 -2.53 13.03 -9.41
CA GLN A 117 -2.06 12.62 -8.07
C GLN A 117 -1.31 11.29 -8.13
N ALA A 118 -1.89 10.26 -8.76
CA ALA A 118 -1.27 8.95 -8.89
C ALA A 118 0.05 9.00 -9.68
N SER A 119 0.09 9.79 -10.76
CA SER A 119 1.30 9.97 -11.58
C SER A 119 2.44 10.60 -10.80
N ILE A 120 2.16 11.64 -10.01
CA ILE A 120 3.17 12.31 -9.18
C ILE A 120 3.64 11.39 -8.04
N THR A 121 2.72 10.67 -7.38
CA THR A 121 3.07 9.66 -6.37
C THR A 121 4.00 8.59 -6.94
N ASN A 122 3.67 8.06 -8.12
CA ASN A 122 4.50 7.05 -8.78
C ASN A 122 5.88 7.60 -9.15
N ALA A 123 5.95 8.83 -9.69
CA ALA A 123 7.21 9.50 -9.98
C ALA A 123 8.06 9.71 -8.73
N HIS A 124 7.43 10.03 -7.58
CA HIS A 124 8.12 10.19 -6.30
C HIS A 124 8.70 8.87 -5.77
N VAL A 125 7.95 7.77 -5.90
CA VAL A 125 8.42 6.43 -5.54
C VAL A 125 9.63 6.04 -6.41
N ILE A 126 9.52 6.21 -7.73
CA ILE A 126 10.61 5.89 -8.67
C ILE A 126 11.83 6.77 -8.39
N PHE A 127 11.65 8.08 -8.19
CA PHE A 127 12.75 9.00 -7.88
C PHE A 127 13.53 8.61 -6.63
N ASN A 128 12.83 8.14 -5.59
CA ASN A 128 13.50 7.64 -4.39
C ASN A 128 14.16 6.28 -4.60
N ALA A 129 13.60 5.41 -5.45
CA ALA A 129 14.18 4.12 -5.78
C ALA A 129 15.47 4.25 -6.62
N THR A 130 15.56 5.22 -7.54
CA THR A 130 16.76 5.44 -8.37
C THR A 130 17.91 6.10 -7.59
N ARG A 131 17.64 6.70 -6.43
CA ARG A 131 18.63 7.43 -5.62
C ARG A 131 19.25 6.56 -4.52
N ASP A 132 19.65 5.35 -4.89
CA ASP A 132 20.25 4.39 -3.95
C ASP A 132 21.35 5.03 -3.08
N GLY A 133 21.26 4.81 -1.77
CA GLY A 133 22.18 5.34 -0.76
C GLY A 133 21.91 6.78 -0.28
N LYS A 134 21.00 7.53 -0.91
CA LYS A 134 20.62 8.89 -0.45
C LYS A 134 19.37 8.83 0.43
N LYS A 135 19.30 9.75 1.42
CA LYS A 135 18.13 9.88 2.30
C LYS A 135 16.86 10.09 1.47
N LYS A 136 15.80 9.34 1.80
CA LYS A 136 14.48 9.45 1.15
C LYS A 136 13.98 10.89 1.22
N VAL A 137 13.55 11.39 0.08
CA VAL A 137 13.12 12.77 -0.10
C VAL A 137 11.60 12.83 0.09
N GLY A 138 11.09 13.83 0.83
CA GLY A 138 9.64 14.04 0.99
C GLY A 138 8.99 14.63 -0.26
N ILE A 139 7.67 14.48 -0.41
CA ILE A 139 6.93 14.98 -1.59
C ILE A 139 7.08 16.49 -1.78
N LYS A 140 7.10 17.27 -0.69
CA LYS A 140 7.29 18.73 -0.71
C LYS A 140 8.65 19.14 -1.29
N GLU A 141 9.67 18.35 -1.00
CA GLU A 141 11.02 18.59 -1.49
C GLU A 141 11.12 18.26 -2.99
N LEU A 142 10.46 17.17 -3.43
CA LEU A 142 10.32 16.86 -4.86
C LEU A 142 9.68 18.03 -5.62
N PHE A 143 8.60 18.60 -5.09
CA PHE A 143 7.96 19.79 -5.67
C PHE A 143 8.88 21.02 -5.69
N ARG A 144 9.69 21.23 -4.65
CA ARG A 144 10.69 22.32 -4.65
C ARG A 144 11.73 22.14 -5.75
N LEU A 145 12.28 20.93 -5.91
CA LEU A 145 13.23 20.61 -6.98
C LEU A 145 12.60 20.80 -8.37
N LEU A 146 11.38 20.32 -8.57
CA LEU A 146 10.64 20.48 -9.81
C LEU A 146 10.44 21.96 -10.16
N ASN A 147 10.02 22.77 -9.18
CA ASN A 147 9.86 24.21 -9.35
C ASN A 147 11.18 24.93 -9.69
N MET A 148 12.31 24.51 -9.10
CA MET A 148 13.62 25.05 -9.46
C MET A 148 13.99 24.74 -10.91
N ILE A 149 13.72 23.53 -11.37
CA ILE A 149 13.97 23.11 -12.76
C ILE A 149 13.11 23.93 -13.72
N PHE A 150 11.80 24.06 -13.45
CA PHE A 150 10.90 24.85 -14.29
C PHE A 150 11.32 26.32 -14.38
N LYS A 151 11.76 26.93 -13.26
CA LYS A 151 12.30 28.29 -13.27
C LYS A 151 13.54 28.42 -14.16
N LYS A 152 14.50 27.49 -14.04
CA LYS A 152 15.70 27.47 -14.90
C LYS A 152 15.35 27.34 -16.37
N VAL A 153 14.46 26.40 -16.73
CA VAL A 153 14.04 26.21 -18.13
C VAL A 153 13.37 27.46 -18.69
N LYS A 154 12.51 28.12 -17.90
CA LYS A 154 11.86 29.36 -18.32
C LYS A 154 12.87 30.49 -18.56
N GLN A 155 13.87 30.62 -17.68
CA GLN A 155 14.94 31.61 -17.82
C GLN A 155 15.76 31.38 -19.10
N VAL A 156 16.13 30.13 -19.39
CA VAL A 156 16.85 29.78 -20.63
C VAL A 156 16.00 30.08 -21.86
N LYS A 157 14.70 29.77 -21.83
CA LYS A 157 13.77 30.08 -22.93
C LYS A 157 13.68 31.59 -23.20
N HIS A 158 13.59 32.39 -22.14
CA HIS A 158 13.55 33.84 -22.28
C HIS A 158 14.85 34.37 -22.90
N PHE A 159 16.00 33.91 -22.40
CA PHE A 159 17.31 34.28 -22.93
C PHE A 159 17.48 33.92 -24.42
N ILE A 160 17.01 32.75 -24.85
CA ILE A 160 17.04 32.35 -26.27
C ILE A 160 16.12 33.25 -27.10
N ASN A 161 14.91 33.55 -26.62
CA ASN A 161 13.99 34.43 -27.33
C ASN A 161 14.55 35.85 -27.47
N ASP A 162 15.22 36.36 -26.44
CA ASP A 162 15.85 37.68 -26.46
C ASP A 162 17.04 37.72 -27.44
N LEU A 163 17.82 36.64 -27.52
CA LEU A 163 18.88 36.48 -28.53
C LEU A 163 18.32 36.44 -29.94
N VAL A 164 17.24 35.68 -30.19
CA VAL A 164 16.62 35.58 -31.52
C VAL A 164 15.97 36.89 -31.94
N ALA A 165 15.44 37.69 -31.01
CA ALA A 165 14.85 39.00 -31.30
C ALA A 165 15.90 40.10 -31.56
N ALA A 166 17.17 39.86 -31.22
CA ALA A 166 18.28 40.80 -31.43
C ALA A 166 19.02 40.61 -32.78
N TYR A 167 18.65 39.58 -33.55
CA TYR A 167 19.10 39.33 -34.93
C TYR A 167 17.96 39.55 -35.92
#